data_AF-A0A8H3FPW2-F1
#
_entry.id   AF-A0A8H3FPW2-F1
#
_cell.length_a   1.000
_cell.length_b   1.000
_cell.length_c   1.000
_cell.angle_alpha   90.00
_cell.angle_beta   90.00
_cell.angle_gamma   90.00
#
_symmetry.space_group_name_H-M   'P 1'
#
loop_
_entity.id
_entity.type
_entity.pdbx_description
1 polymer ?
#
loop_
_entity_poly.entity_id
_entity_poly.type
_entity_poly.pdbx_seq_one_letter_code
_entity_poly.pdbx_strand_id
1 'polypeptide(L)'
;MLPRPSMLRALRLSTGNRQSPVLRNALQCRFASTEPPKLVGPMDNAFNRERLAVKHHAAQSAGSVVVPALIIGGLNAKNLWDEHWEHWEHMPPLEERVQYPYMNIRTKAYPWGDGDKVSLFDPFNQAIQS
;
A
#
# COMPACT_ATOMS: atom_id res chain seq x y z
N MET A 1 37.81 -58.16 53.03
CA MET A 1 37.14 -57.13 53.87
C MET A 1 36.96 -55.87 53.02
N LEU A 2 35.72 -55.41 52.84
CA LEU A 2 35.34 -54.19 52.09
C LEU A 2 35.89 -52.91 52.79
N PRO A 3 36.05 -51.77 52.08
CA PRO A 3 34.91 -50.86 51.88
C PRO A 3 34.84 -50.17 50.51
N ARG A 4 33.59 -49.96 50.08
CA ARG A 4 33.20 -49.00 49.03
C ARG A 4 33.22 -47.58 49.63
N PRO A 5 33.48 -46.55 48.82
CA PRO A 5 32.77 -45.30 49.00
C PRO A 5 31.93 -44.96 47.76
N SER A 6 30.63 -44.94 47.99
CA SER A 6 29.62 -44.24 47.21
C SER A 6 29.90 -42.75 47.21
N MET A 7 30.08 -42.13 46.05
CA MET A 7 29.89 -40.69 45.89
C MET A 7 28.73 -40.43 44.93
N LEU A 8 27.67 -39.89 45.52
CA LEU A 8 26.47 -39.39 44.88
C LEU A 8 26.85 -38.31 43.86
N ARG A 9 26.62 -38.58 42.57
CA ARG A 9 26.73 -37.58 41.50
C ARG A 9 25.44 -36.78 41.47
N ALA A 10 25.46 -35.60 42.10
CA ALA A 10 24.38 -34.63 42.01
C ALA A 10 24.13 -34.22 40.55
N LEU A 11 22.90 -34.37 40.08
CA LEU A 11 22.44 -33.88 38.79
C LEU A 11 22.22 -32.36 38.91
N ARG A 12 23.10 -31.55 38.34
CA ARG A 12 22.85 -30.11 38.17
C ARG A 12 21.92 -29.95 36.96
N LEU A 13 20.63 -29.73 37.19
CA LEU A 13 19.76 -29.15 36.17
C LEU A 13 20.20 -27.69 35.98
N SER A 14 20.94 -27.40 34.92
CA SER A 14 21.03 -26.03 34.43
C SER A 14 19.73 -25.70 33.71
N THR A 15 18.77 -25.12 34.43
CA THR A 15 17.68 -24.38 33.80
C THR A 15 18.26 -23.09 33.23
N GLY A 16 18.92 -23.21 32.08
CA GLY A 16 19.36 -22.08 31.29
C GLY A 16 18.15 -21.27 30.85
N ASN A 17 17.92 -20.14 31.51
CA ASN A 17 16.98 -19.11 31.11
C ASN A 17 17.44 -18.54 29.76
N ARG A 18 17.05 -19.19 28.65
CA ARG A 18 17.19 -18.68 27.28
C ARG A 18 16.19 -17.55 27.10
N GLN A 19 16.42 -16.41 27.73
CA GLN A 19 15.75 -15.18 27.33
C GLN A 19 16.37 -14.76 26.00
N SER A 20 15.68 -15.10 24.91
CA SER A 20 15.99 -14.63 23.57
C SER A 20 15.87 -13.09 23.53
N PRO A 21 16.96 -12.33 23.30
CA PRO A 21 16.89 -10.87 23.19
C PRO A 21 16.34 -10.40 21.82
N VAL A 22 15.61 -11.25 21.09
CA VAL A 22 15.26 -11.02 19.68
C VAL A 22 14.00 -10.15 19.53
N LEU A 23 13.19 -10.00 20.58
CA LEU A 23 11.90 -9.27 20.49
C LEU A 23 11.96 -7.77 20.83
N ARG A 24 13.11 -7.22 21.25
CA ARG A 24 13.20 -5.79 21.60
C ARG A 24 13.55 -4.86 20.44
N ASN A 25 14.03 -5.39 19.31
CA ASN A 25 14.50 -4.56 18.19
C ASN A 25 13.49 -4.40 17.04
N ALA A 26 12.32 -5.05 17.10
CA ALA A 26 11.35 -5.02 16.00
C ALA A 26 10.56 -3.69 15.88
N LEU A 27 10.65 -2.81 16.88
CA LEU A 27 9.91 -1.53 16.91
C LEU A 27 10.82 -0.30 16.94
N GLN A 28 12.13 -0.46 16.74
CA GLN A 28 13.05 0.68 16.69
C GLN A 28 13.19 1.17 15.23
N CYS A 29 12.19 1.92 14.75
CA CYS A 29 12.33 2.75 13.55
C CYS A 29 13.36 3.85 13.84
N ARG A 30 14.64 3.56 13.58
CA ARG A 30 15.67 4.59 13.64
C ARG A 30 15.46 5.52 12.45
N PHE A 31 15.21 6.79 12.73
CA PHE A 31 15.32 7.86 11.76
C PHE A 31 16.67 7.72 11.04
N ALA A 32 16.61 7.56 9.71
CA ALA A 32 17.81 7.48 8.89
C ALA A 32 18.58 8.80 9.02
N SER A 33 19.80 8.74 9.57
CA SER A 33 20.71 9.88 9.58
C SER A 33 21.02 10.28 8.14
N THR A 34 21.04 11.58 7.86
CA THR A 34 21.28 12.19 6.53
C THR A 34 22.68 11.92 5.98
N GLU A 35 23.56 11.31 6.77
CA GLU A 35 24.95 11.01 6.41
C GLU A 35 25.17 9.52 6.10
N PRO A 36 25.94 9.19 5.03
CA PRO A 36 26.46 7.86 4.81
C PRO A 36 27.10 7.27 6.07
N PRO A 37 26.82 6.01 6.45
CA PRO A 37 27.61 5.37 7.50
C PRO A 37 29.07 5.26 7.02
N LYS A 38 29.95 6.07 7.63
CA LYS A 38 31.39 6.02 7.36
C LYS A 38 31.94 4.65 7.78
N LEU A 39 32.47 3.88 6.83
CA LEU A 39 33.14 2.62 7.15
C LEU A 39 34.45 2.94 7.87
N VAL A 40 34.65 2.36 9.05
CA VAL A 40 35.89 2.51 9.85
C VAL A 40 36.36 1.14 10.31
N GLY A 41 37.66 0.89 10.26
CA GLY A 41 38.26 -0.36 10.75
C GLY A 41 38.02 -1.57 9.83
N PRO A 42 37.82 -2.79 10.37
CA PRO A 42 37.68 -4.03 9.60
C PRO A 42 36.48 -4.08 8.64
N MET A 43 35.58 -3.10 8.76
CA MET A 43 34.41 -2.95 7.89
C MET A 43 34.75 -2.22 6.58
N ASP A 44 35.93 -1.60 6.47
CA ASP A 44 36.37 -0.86 5.27
C ASP A 44 37.03 -1.77 4.23
N ASN A 45 36.27 -2.77 3.79
CA ASN A 45 36.68 -3.73 2.75
C ASN A 45 36.10 -3.33 1.40
N ALA A 46 36.74 -3.72 0.28
CA ALA A 46 36.28 -3.41 -1.08
C ALA A 46 34.79 -3.73 -1.31
N PHE A 47 34.34 -4.91 -0.86
CA PHE A 47 32.94 -5.32 -0.94
C PHE A 47 31.97 -4.41 -0.17
N ASN A 48 32.36 -3.92 1.01
CA ASN A 48 31.52 -3.02 1.80
C ASN A 48 31.47 -1.61 1.19
N ARG A 49 32.55 -1.17 0.54
CA ARG A 49 32.59 0.10 -0.21
C ARG A 49 31.65 0.06 -1.41
N GLU A 50 31.68 -1.01 -2.18
CA GLU A 50 30.77 -1.21 -3.31
C GLU A 50 29.31 -1.24 -2.86
N ARG A 51 29.00 -1.94 -1.76
CA ARG A 51 27.66 -1.95 -1.19
C ARG A 51 27.17 -0.57 -0.76
N LEU A 52 28.03 0.26 -0.19
CA LEU A 52 27.67 1.63 0.12
C LEU A 52 27.46 2.45 -1.15
N ALA A 53 28.35 2.33 -2.14
CA ALA A 53 28.20 3.02 -3.43
C ALA A 53 26.87 2.66 -4.11
N VAL A 54 26.48 1.38 -4.12
CA VAL A 54 25.18 0.92 -4.64
C VAL A 54 24.02 1.50 -3.83
N LYS A 55 24.13 1.55 -2.50
CA LYS A 55 23.09 2.16 -1.64
C LYS A 55 22.94 3.66 -1.87
N HIS A 56 24.05 4.38 -2.03
CA HIS A 56 24.04 5.82 -2.34
C HIS A 56 23.45 6.09 -3.72
N HIS A 57 23.86 5.31 -4.73
CA HIS A 57 23.31 5.41 -6.07
C HIS A 57 21.81 5.10 -6.11
N ALA A 58 21.36 4.04 -5.41
CA ALA A 58 19.95 3.69 -5.31
C ALA A 58 19.13 4.77 -4.60
N ALA A 59 19.66 5.38 -3.54
CA ALA A 59 19.01 6.48 -2.84
C ALA A 59 18.89 7.74 -3.71
N GLN A 60 19.91 8.05 -4.53
CA GLN A 60 19.87 9.16 -5.48
C GLN A 60 18.98 8.90 -6.70
N SER A 61 18.86 7.63 -7.12
CA SER A 61 18.02 7.22 -8.25
C SER A 61 16.53 7.12 -7.89
N ALA A 62 16.20 7.03 -6.60
CA ALA A 62 14.83 7.04 -6.11
C ALA A 62 14.28 8.48 -6.11
N GLY A 63 13.87 8.97 -7.28
CA GLY A 63 13.29 10.30 -7.45
C GLY A 63 11.90 10.45 -6.82
N SER A 64 11.56 11.66 -6.37
CA SER A 64 10.30 12.03 -5.70
C SER A 64 9.24 12.65 -6.64
N VAL A 65 9.32 12.38 -7.94
CA VAL A 65 8.52 13.04 -9.00
C VAL A 65 7.01 12.72 -8.92
N VAL A 66 6.64 11.62 -8.26
CA VAL A 66 5.24 11.17 -8.17
C VAL A 66 4.36 12.15 -7.41
N VAL A 67 4.84 12.69 -6.28
CA VAL A 67 4.06 13.59 -5.43
C VAL A 67 3.69 14.90 -6.15
N PRO A 68 4.62 15.66 -6.77
CA PRO A 68 4.25 16.85 -7.51
C PRO A 68 3.38 16.54 -8.74
N ALA A 69 3.61 15.42 -9.43
CA ALA A 69 2.77 15.02 -10.56
C ALA A 69 1.30 14.75 -10.13
N LEU A 70 1.10 14.10 -8.99
CA LEU A 70 -0.24 13.87 -8.43
C LEU A 70 -0.92 15.16 -7.99
N ILE A 71 -0.17 16.12 -7.42
CA ILE A 71 -0.74 17.43 -7.04
C ILE A 71 -1.23 18.18 -8.29
N ILE A 72 -0.41 18.25 -9.34
CA ILE A 72 -0.78 18.93 -10.59
C ILE A 72 -1.98 18.23 -11.25
N GLY A 73 -1.94 16.89 -11.33
CA GLY A 73 -3.05 16.10 -11.88
C GLY A 73 -4.34 16.26 -11.08
N GLY A 74 -4.26 16.28 -9.75
CA GLY A 74 -5.39 16.47 -8.85
C GLY A 74 -6.03 17.86 -8.98
N LEU A 75 -5.21 18.92 -9.08
CA LEU A 75 -5.71 20.28 -9.31
C LEU A 75 -6.43 20.40 -10.65
N ASN A 76 -5.88 19.81 -11.72
CA ASN A 76 -6.53 19.81 -13.02
C ASN A 76 -7.88 19.05 -12.99
N ALA A 77 -7.88 17.85 -12.40
CA ALA A 77 -9.09 17.05 -12.27
C ALA A 77 -10.18 17.76 -11.45
N LYS A 78 -9.80 18.52 -10.41
CA LYS A 78 -10.74 19.32 -9.62
C LYS A 78 -11.41 20.42 -10.46
N ASN A 79 -10.65 21.13 -11.30
CA ASN A 79 -11.22 22.17 -12.14
C ASN A 79 -12.21 21.58 -13.16
N LEU A 80 -11.82 20.48 -13.84
CA LEU A 80 -12.72 19.77 -14.74
C LEU A 80 -13.96 19.21 -14.02
N TRP A 81 -13.83 18.82 -12.76
CA TRP A 81 -14.94 18.33 -11.94
C TRP A 81 -15.98 19.44 -11.69
N ASP A 82 -15.52 20.62 -11.30
CA ASP A 82 -16.42 21.76 -11.07
C ASP A 82 -17.14 22.17 -12.37
N GLU A 83 -16.41 22.28 -13.48
CA GLU A 83 -16.99 22.55 -14.81
C GLU A 83 -17.99 21.47 -15.25
N HIS A 84 -17.71 20.20 -14.95
CA HIS A 84 -18.62 19.10 -15.24
C HIS A 84 -19.93 19.24 -14.47
N TRP A 85 -19.86 19.64 -13.20
CA TRP A 85 -21.06 19.84 -12.37
C TRP A 85 -21.86 21.06 -12.82
N GLU A 86 -21.18 22.16 -13.14
CA GLU A 86 -21.82 23.34 -13.73
C GLU A 86 -22.52 23.00 -15.05
N HIS A 87 -21.87 22.25 -15.95
CA HIS A 87 -22.49 21.81 -17.20
C HIS A 87 -23.72 20.91 -16.94
N TRP A 88 -23.64 20.06 -15.92
CA TRP A 88 -24.72 19.18 -15.52
C TRP A 88 -25.96 19.91 -15.03
N GLU A 89 -25.80 20.98 -14.26
CA GLU A 89 -26.90 21.81 -13.77
C GLU A 89 -27.67 22.51 -14.90
N HIS A 90 -27.00 22.78 -16.03
CA HIS A 90 -27.60 23.43 -17.19
C HIS A 90 -28.17 22.46 -18.23
N MET A 91 -27.94 21.15 -18.10
CA MET A 91 -28.50 20.18 -19.04
C MET A 91 -30.01 20.00 -18.83
N PRO A 92 -30.79 19.78 -19.91
CA PRO A 92 -32.22 19.54 -19.79
C PRO A 92 -32.50 18.29 -18.93
N PRO A 93 -33.68 18.22 -18.29
CA PRO A 93 -34.08 17.06 -17.49
C PRO A 93 -34.05 15.77 -18.33
N LEU A 94 -33.78 14.63 -17.68
CA LEU A 94 -33.51 13.37 -18.38
C LEU A 94 -34.67 12.89 -19.27
N GLU A 95 -35.90 13.26 -18.93
CA GLU A 95 -37.11 12.92 -19.69
C GLU A 95 -37.15 13.61 -21.06
N GLU A 96 -36.54 14.79 -21.19
CA GLU A 96 -36.50 15.57 -22.43
C GLU A 96 -35.32 15.19 -23.33
N ARG A 97 -34.38 14.37 -22.83
CA ARG A 97 -33.21 13.92 -23.60
C ARG A 97 -33.62 12.80 -24.56
N VAL A 98 -33.32 13.00 -25.85
CA VAL A 98 -33.65 12.04 -26.91
C VAL A 98 -32.97 10.69 -26.64
N GLN A 99 -33.77 9.67 -26.36
CA GLN A 99 -33.31 8.29 -26.28
C GLN A 99 -33.38 7.65 -27.66
N TYR A 100 -32.25 7.15 -28.13
CA TYR A 100 -32.21 6.43 -29.40
C TYR A 100 -32.59 4.96 -29.21
N PRO A 101 -33.12 4.27 -30.25
CA PRO A 101 -33.55 2.87 -30.14
C PRO A 101 -32.45 1.88 -29.74
N TYR A 102 -31.19 2.26 -29.93
CA TYR A 102 -30.03 1.46 -29.53
C TYR A 102 -29.56 1.74 -28.09
N MET A 103 -30.05 2.82 -27.47
CA MET A 103 -29.72 3.17 -26.10
C MET A 103 -30.60 2.35 -25.16
N ASN A 104 -30.04 1.88 -24.04
CA ASN A 104 -30.78 1.13 -23.01
C ASN A 104 -31.58 -0.08 -23.50
N ILE A 105 -31.11 -0.77 -24.55
CA ILE A 105 -31.76 -2.01 -25.01
C ILE A 105 -31.83 -3.03 -23.87
N ARG A 106 -32.99 -3.67 -23.71
CA ARG A 106 -33.22 -4.81 -22.82
C ARG A 106 -33.85 -5.96 -23.58
N THR A 107 -33.13 -7.07 -23.73
CA THR A 107 -33.69 -8.33 -24.26
C THR A 107 -34.18 -9.25 -23.14
N LYS A 108 -33.63 -9.12 -21.94
CA LYS A 108 -33.99 -9.84 -20.72
C LYS A 108 -33.72 -8.96 -19.50
N ALA A 109 -34.54 -9.10 -18.46
CA ALA A 109 -34.31 -8.46 -17.17
C ALA A 109 -33.03 -8.99 -16.49
N TYR A 110 -32.33 -8.12 -15.78
CA TYR A 110 -31.19 -8.47 -14.94
C TYR A 110 -31.62 -9.35 -13.77
N PRO A 111 -30.78 -10.28 -13.31
CA PRO A 111 -31.12 -11.20 -12.21
C PRO A 111 -30.98 -10.59 -10.81
N TRP A 112 -30.83 -9.26 -10.69
CA TRP A 112 -30.68 -8.55 -9.41
C TRP A 112 -31.50 -7.25 -9.41
N GLY A 113 -31.80 -6.75 -8.21
CA GLY A 113 -32.57 -5.51 -8.03
C GLY A 113 -33.94 -5.56 -8.70
N ASP A 114 -34.34 -4.46 -9.34
CA ASP A 114 -35.63 -4.31 -10.06
C ASP A 114 -35.60 -4.92 -11.48
N GLY A 115 -34.51 -5.59 -11.86
CA GLY A 115 -34.35 -6.22 -13.17
C GLY A 115 -34.09 -5.28 -14.35
N ASP A 116 -34.19 -3.96 -14.17
CA ASP A 116 -34.00 -2.99 -15.25
C ASP A 116 -32.71 -2.15 -15.15
N LYS A 117 -32.20 -2.02 -13.92
CA LYS A 117 -31.00 -1.24 -13.59
C LYS A 117 -29.74 -2.12 -13.62
N VAL A 118 -28.66 -1.58 -14.18
CA VAL A 118 -27.33 -2.18 -14.10
C VAL A 118 -26.77 -2.05 -12.68
N SER A 119 -25.76 -2.84 -12.32
CA SER A 119 -25.19 -2.84 -10.95
C SER A 119 -24.51 -1.52 -10.54
N LEU A 120 -24.08 -0.71 -11.52
CA LEU A 120 -23.55 0.65 -11.33
C LEU A 120 -24.51 1.65 -12.00
N PHE A 121 -25.77 1.61 -11.59
CA PHE A 121 -26.81 2.50 -12.11
C PHE A 121 -26.88 3.78 -11.27
N ASP A 122 -26.77 4.92 -11.96
CA ASP A 122 -26.95 6.24 -11.36
C ASP A 122 -28.27 6.84 -11.87
N PRO A 123 -29.29 7.04 -11.00
CA PRO A 123 -30.59 7.57 -11.40
C PRO A 123 -30.51 9.00 -11.95
N PHE A 124 -29.41 9.70 -11.65
CA PHE A 124 -29.14 11.03 -12.13
C PHE A 124 -28.58 11.06 -13.56
N ASN A 125 -27.90 10.00 -14.01
CA ASN A 125 -27.21 9.97 -15.31
C ASN A 125 -27.82 8.99 -16.32
N GLN A 126 -28.54 7.99 -15.83
CA GLN A 126 -29.07 6.92 -16.66
C GLN A 126 -30.60 7.01 -16.64
N ALA A 127 -31.19 7.31 -17.80
CA ALA A 127 -32.63 7.20 -17.98
C ALA A 127 -33.04 5.72 -18.03
N ILE A 128 -34.28 5.43 -17.66
CA ILE A 128 -34.92 4.12 -17.84
C ILE A 128 -35.90 4.24 -19.01
N GLN A 129 -36.02 3.20 -19.84
CA GLN A 129 -37.10 3.12 -20.82
C GLN A 129 -38.33 2.58 -20.09
N SER A 130 -39.37 3.42 -19.98
CA SER A 130 -40.68 3.03 -19.43
C SER A 130 -41.48 2.18 -20.41
#